data_AF-A0A0A9WUI9-F1
#
_entry.id   AF-A0A0A9WUI9-F1
#
_cell.length_a   1.000
_cell.length_b   1.000
_cell.length_c   1.000
_cell.angle_alpha   90.00
_cell.angle_beta   90.00
_cell.angle_gamma   90.00
#
_symmetry.space_group_name_H-M   'P 1'
#
loop_
_entity.id
_entity.type
_entity.pdbx_description
1 polymer ?
#
loop_
_entity_poly.entity_id
_entity_poly.type
_entity_poly.pdbx_seq_one_letter_code
_entity_poly.pdbx_strand_id
1 'polypeptide(L)'
;MGDLYLAISSIDEDRIVAPLETAICVLTHQYLDSPTNVKIHLVVQEDESRQSHVSFKKSGMVFDLLRDIPPPASYCLTPVFNLEDGISCVAGLCSVLRQIIKHADEQWKHLLGFREACLVACAEVSMWTKFCEVDIVAAAKEVIADWPANRTSLPLQLARLEAHLSQPIRVHNVGKFKDQSHKYAEGPLFLVTDLILAVPVYVIMEKLQLWTEGKIALTAKWALVILDEHGFRSHVAQLEFERCELHRSWDLPAVVRSSLYKRDPTRYKPRHKIFTQQSDIESSMEIVSGVVAVEYEDPFGCHVELPPDIPLPDVPDKRLDRKIQQLSNLAKSTLKVSKANDLIVDFCSGSGHLGFIIAHALPSCSVVLLDNKEKSLDRARERREELGLNNVYIVQANLDYFVGKFQVSHSTLN
;
A
#
# COMPACT_ATOMS: atom_id res chain seq x y z
N MET A 1 12.12 3.92 16.43
CA MET A 1 10.71 4.07 16.84
C MET A 1 9.94 4.72 15.69
N GLY A 2 8.68 4.36 15.43
CA GLY A 2 7.89 4.95 14.35
C GLY A 2 6.44 5.21 14.76
N ASP A 3 5.79 6.12 14.06
CA ASP A 3 4.43 6.59 14.36
C ASP A 3 3.44 6.05 13.32
N LEU A 4 2.43 5.31 13.77
CA LEU A 4 1.39 4.69 12.96
C LEU A 4 0.10 5.51 13.05
N TYR A 5 -0.28 6.17 11.97
CA TYR A 5 -1.51 6.96 11.86
C TYR A 5 -2.63 6.14 11.23
N LEU A 6 -3.74 6.00 11.96
CA LEU A 6 -4.90 5.21 11.57
C LEU A 6 -6.16 6.07 11.63
N ALA A 7 -7.00 6.01 10.59
CA ALA A 7 -8.29 6.68 10.60
C ALA A 7 -9.31 5.91 11.43
N ILE A 8 -10.18 6.65 12.11
CA ILE A 8 -11.37 6.13 12.81
C ILE A 8 -12.57 7.00 12.47
N SER A 9 -13.77 6.41 12.46
CA SER A 9 -15.03 7.16 12.34
C SER A 9 -15.46 7.74 13.68
N SER A 10 -15.32 6.96 14.74
CA SER A 10 -15.74 7.37 16.09
C SER A 10 -15.06 6.51 17.15
N ILE A 11 -15.00 7.05 18.35
CA ILE A 11 -14.51 6.36 19.54
C ILE A 11 -15.44 6.68 20.71
N ASP A 12 -15.77 5.66 21.51
CA ASP A 12 -16.49 5.81 22.77
C ASP A 12 -15.63 5.28 23.95
N GLU A 13 -16.26 5.02 25.10
CA GLU A 13 -15.55 4.57 26.30
C GLU A 13 -14.85 3.22 26.08
N ASP A 14 -15.49 2.28 25.37
CA ASP A 14 -15.05 0.88 25.24
C ASP A 14 -14.69 0.47 23.81
N ARG A 15 -15.13 1.23 22.80
CA ARG A 15 -15.11 0.81 21.39
C ARG A 15 -14.54 1.88 20.46
N ILE A 16 -13.94 1.39 19.39
CA ILE A 16 -13.50 2.17 18.24
C ILE A 16 -14.24 1.66 17.01
N VAL A 17 -14.81 2.58 16.23
CA VAL A 17 -15.40 2.29 14.92
C VAL A 17 -14.46 2.83 13.86
N ALA A 18 -13.99 1.96 12.95
CA ALA A 18 -12.98 2.35 11.96
C ALA A 18 -13.10 1.54 10.65
N PRO A 19 -12.45 2.03 9.57
CA PRO A 19 -12.23 1.23 8.37
C PRO A 19 -11.55 -0.10 8.67
N LEU A 20 -11.79 -1.10 7.83
CA LEU A 20 -11.23 -2.44 7.99
C LEU A 20 -9.69 -2.44 7.98
N GLU A 21 -9.06 -1.53 7.24
CA GLU A 21 -7.61 -1.34 7.20
C GLU A 21 -7.04 -0.98 8.58
N THR A 22 -7.74 -0.11 9.34
CA THR A 22 -7.37 0.24 10.72
C THR A 22 -7.43 -0.99 11.62
N ALA A 23 -8.51 -1.77 11.52
CA ALA A 23 -8.63 -3.02 12.27
C ALA A 23 -7.51 -4.02 11.93
N ILE A 24 -7.16 -4.17 10.65
CA ILE A 24 -6.05 -5.03 10.20
C ILE A 24 -4.72 -4.59 10.86
N CYS A 25 -4.42 -3.29 10.85
CA CYS A 25 -3.21 -2.75 11.49
C CYS A 25 -3.21 -2.99 13.01
N VAL A 26 -4.31 -2.70 13.70
CA VAL A 26 -4.44 -2.87 15.15
C VAL A 26 -4.30 -4.33 15.56
N LEU A 27 -5.03 -5.24 14.91
CA LEU A 27 -4.98 -6.67 15.24
C LEU A 27 -3.61 -7.27 14.94
N THR A 28 -2.93 -6.80 13.89
CA THR A 28 -1.55 -7.19 13.61
C THR A 28 -0.61 -6.66 14.69
N HIS A 29 -0.72 -5.39 15.10
CA HIS A 29 0.08 -4.83 16.19
C HIS A 29 -0.10 -5.62 17.50
N GLN A 30 -1.34 -5.93 17.88
CA GLN A 30 -1.65 -6.74 19.05
C GLN A 30 -1.07 -8.16 18.96
N TYR A 31 -1.19 -8.81 17.79
CA TYR A 31 -0.64 -10.14 17.55
C TYR A 31 0.89 -10.20 17.74
N LEU A 32 1.57 -9.10 17.47
CA LEU A 32 3.02 -8.96 17.62
C LEU A 32 3.44 -8.56 19.04
N ASP A 33 2.59 -8.84 20.03
CA ASP A 33 2.74 -8.43 21.44
C ASP A 33 2.80 -6.90 21.65
N SER A 34 2.11 -6.14 20.81
CA SER A 34 1.98 -4.67 20.92
C SER A 34 3.34 -3.96 20.98
N PRO A 35 4.17 -4.04 19.92
CA PRO A 35 5.55 -3.56 19.95
C PRO A 35 5.63 -2.07 20.32
N THR A 36 6.42 -1.74 21.34
CA THR A 36 6.56 -0.40 21.91
C THR A 36 7.26 0.59 20.98
N ASN A 37 8.02 0.08 20.01
CA ASN A 37 8.66 0.87 18.96
C ASN A 37 7.68 1.36 17.88
N VAL A 38 6.39 0.98 17.96
CA VAL A 38 5.31 1.44 17.09
C VAL A 38 4.29 2.19 17.94
N LYS A 39 4.25 3.51 17.79
CA LYS A 39 3.30 4.37 18.49
C LYS A 39 2.04 4.57 17.65
N ILE A 40 0.88 4.21 18.18
CA ILE A 40 -0.40 4.33 17.47
C ILE A 40 -1.01 5.71 17.69
N HIS A 41 -1.41 6.35 16.59
CA HIS A 41 -2.17 7.59 16.57
C HIS A 41 -3.50 7.35 15.85
N LEU A 42 -4.61 7.57 16.54
CA LEU A 42 -5.94 7.52 15.95
C LEU A 42 -6.37 8.92 15.54
N VAL A 43 -6.90 9.04 14.32
CA VAL A 43 -7.38 10.32 13.77
C VAL A 43 -8.83 10.17 13.37
N VAL A 44 -9.71 11.02 13.91
CA VAL A 44 -11.12 11.02 13.54
C VAL A 44 -11.26 11.64 12.16
N GLN A 45 -11.77 10.88 11.19
CA GLN A 45 -12.02 11.34 9.84
C GLN A 45 -13.51 11.14 9.49
N GLU A 46 -14.12 12.15 8.87
CA GLU A 46 -15.44 11.99 8.29
C GLU A 46 -15.34 11.08 7.07
N ASP A 47 -16.10 9.99 7.08
CA ASP A 47 -16.12 9.00 6.01
C ASP A 47 -17.57 8.67 5.63
N GLU A 48 -17.93 9.00 4.39
CA GLU A 48 -19.26 8.72 3.83
C GLU A 48 -19.55 7.21 3.78
N SER A 49 -18.52 6.36 3.84
CA SER A 49 -18.61 4.90 3.82
C SER A 49 -18.68 4.25 5.20
N ARG A 50 -19.07 5.00 6.25
CA ARG A 50 -19.15 4.51 7.66
C ARG A 50 -19.94 3.21 7.84
N GLN A 51 -20.92 2.93 6.99
CA GLN A 51 -21.64 1.65 6.99
C GLN A 51 -20.74 0.42 6.77
N SER A 52 -19.61 0.58 6.09
CA SER A 52 -18.62 -0.48 5.84
C SER A 52 -17.57 -0.65 6.93
N HIS A 53 -17.69 0.10 8.04
CA HIS A 53 -16.72 0.10 9.13
C HIS A 53 -17.02 -1.01 10.14
N VAL A 54 -15.99 -1.42 10.86
CA VAL A 54 -16.08 -2.41 11.95
C VAL A 54 -15.91 -1.74 13.30
N SER A 55 -16.59 -2.27 14.31
CA SER A 55 -16.35 -1.93 15.71
C SER A 55 -15.36 -2.92 16.33
N PHE A 56 -14.46 -2.45 17.19
CA PHE A 56 -13.61 -3.32 18.01
C PHE A 56 -13.31 -2.71 19.37
N LYS A 57 -12.94 -3.58 20.32
CA LYS A 57 -12.64 -3.18 21.70
C LYS A 57 -11.39 -2.32 21.77
N LYS A 58 -11.49 -1.23 22.53
CA LYS A 58 -10.39 -0.32 22.86
C LYS A 58 -9.49 -0.87 23.98
N SER A 59 -10.02 -1.77 24.82
CA SER A 59 -9.32 -2.28 26.01
C SER A 59 -7.96 -2.87 25.67
N GLY A 60 -6.92 -2.44 26.40
CA GLY A 60 -5.54 -2.90 26.21
C GLY A 60 -4.76 -2.17 25.10
N MET A 61 -5.39 -1.28 24.33
CA MET A 61 -4.69 -0.47 23.33
C MET A 61 -4.06 0.77 23.94
N VAL A 62 -2.81 1.05 23.56
CA VAL A 62 -2.12 2.31 23.86
C VAL A 62 -2.05 3.13 22.58
N PHE A 63 -2.67 4.32 22.59
CA PHE A 63 -2.70 5.21 21.44
C PHE A 63 -2.89 6.67 21.87
N ASP A 64 -2.48 7.59 21.00
CA ASP A 64 -2.83 9.00 21.09
C ASP A 64 -4.01 9.31 20.15
N LEU A 65 -4.93 10.17 20.59
CA LEU A 65 -5.99 10.69 19.74
C LEU A 65 -5.56 12.05 19.17
N LEU A 66 -5.44 12.13 17.85
CA LEU A 66 -5.01 13.34 17.15
C LEU A 66 -6.16 13.96 16.35
N ARG A 67 -6.10 15.29 16.24
CA ARG A 67 -6.98 16.06 15.36
C ARG A 67 -6.47 16.06 13.92
N ASP A 68 -5.18 16.28 13.76
CA ASP A 68 -4.52 16.47 12.48
C ASP A 68 -3.31 15.54 12.38
N ILE A 69 -3.06 15.02 11.18
CA ILE A 69 -1.86 14.23 10.87
C ILE A 69 -0.75 15.22 10.47
N PRO A 70 0.49 15.08 10.98
CA PRO A 70 1.60 15.92 10.54
C PRO A 70 2.16 15.47 9.18
N PRO A 71 2.77 16.36 8.39
CA PRO A 71 3.58 15.97 7.24
C PRO A 71 4.77 15.07 7.67
N PRO A 72 5.21 14.14 6.80
CA PRO A 72 4.67 13.88 5.47
C PRO A 72 3.43 12.97 5.45
N ALA A 73 3.03 12.38 6.59
CA ALA A 73 1.90 11.46 6.63
C ALA A 73 0.58 12.08 6.18
N SER A 74 0.36 13.38 6.42
CA SER A 74 -0.84 14.09 5.98
C SER A 74 -1.00 14.19 4.46
N TYR A 75 0.04 13.91 3.70
CA TYR A 75 -0.04 13.84 2.25
C TYR A 75 -0.60 12.50 1.75
N CYS A 76 -0.86 11.54 2.64
CA CYS A 76 -1.30 10.20 2.29
C CYS A 76 -2.61 9.81 2.97
N LEU A 77 -3.37 8.93 2.32
CA LEU A 77 -4.49 8.22 2.94
C LEU A 77 -3.96 7.23 3.99
N THR A 78 -4.66 7.13 5.11
CA THR A 78 -4.37 6.12 6.15
C THR A 78 -4.68 4.70 5.66
N PRO A 79 -3.96 3.68 6.15
CA PRO A 79 -2.93 3.75 7.18
C PRO A 79 -1.60 4.34 6.67
N VAL A 80 -0.92 5.09 7.52
CA VAL A 80 0.41 5.67 7.23
C VAL A 80 1.37 5.41 8.39
N PHE A 81 2.61 5.07 8.09
CA PHE A 81 3.69 4.88 9.06
C PHE A 81 4.78 5.93 8.83
N ASN A 82 4.99 6.85 9.78
CA ASN A 82 6.14 7.75 9.78
C ASN A 82 7.37 7.06 10.35
N LEU A 83 8.51 7.28 9.69
CA LEU A 83 9.80 6.84 10.19
C LEU A 83 10.33 7.81 11.27
N GLU A 84 11.29 7.33 12.06
CA GLU A 84 11.93 8.09 13.15
C GLU A 84 12.59 9.38 12.69
N ASP A 85 12.98 9.46 11.41
CA ASP A 85 13.62 10.64 10.82
C ASP A 85 12.69 11.87 10.73
N GLY A 86 11.39 11.69 10.98
CA GLY A 86 10.38 12.75 10.99
C GLY A 86 10.10 13.39 9.62
N ILE A 87 10.72 12.90 8.55
CA ILE A 87 10.65 13.46 7.20
C ILE A 87 10.27 12.42 6.15
N SER A 88 10.19 11.15 6.55
CA SER A 88 9.80 10.04 5.70
C SER A 88 8.52 9.36 6.20
N CYS A 89 7.64 8.97 5.28
CA CYS A 89 6.52 8.10 5.58
C CYS A 89 6.34 6.97 4.56
N VAL A 90 5.61 5.94 5.00
CA VAL A 90 5.19 4.80 4.21
C VAL A 90 3.67 4.71 4.27
N ALA A 91 3.02 4.70 3.12
CA ALA A 91 1.56 4.53 3.00
C ALA A 91 1.21 3.28 2.16
N GLY A 92 0.00 2.78 2.39
CA GLY A 92 -0.48 1.52 1.84
C GLY A 92 -0.42 0.38 2.85
N LEU A 93 -1.50 -0.41 2.92
CA LEU A 93 -1.73 -1.40 3.97
C LEU A 93 -0.59 -2.43 4.06
N CYS A 94 -0.19 -3.06 2.95
CA CYS A 94 0.90 -4.04 2.98
C CYS A 94 2.22 -3.40 3.43
N SER A 95 2.53 -2.21 2.90
CA SER A 95 3.78 -1.50 3.21
C SER A 95 3.83 -1.08 4.68
N VAL A 96 2.70 -0.61 5.23
CA VAL A 96 2.56 -0.26 6.64
C VAL A 96 2.66 -1.48 7.55
N LEU A 97 1.98 -2.58 7.25
CA LEU A 97 2.10 -3.82 8.05
C LEU A 97 3.53 -4.34 8.08
N ARG A 98 4.25 -4.22 6.96
CA ARG A 98 5.68 -4.52 6.90
C ARG A 98 6.48 -3.60 7.84
N GLN A 99 6.17 -2.30 7.90
CA GLN A 99 6.82 -1.39 8.84
C GLN A 99 6.52 -1.75 10.31
N ILE A 100 5.28 -2.13 10.64
CA ILE A 100 4.94 -2.60 11.99
C ILE A 100 5.83 -3.80 12.38
N ILE A 101 5.97 -4.80 11.51
CA ILE A 101 6.82 -5.98 11.77
C ILE A 101 8.32 -5.61 11.81
N LYS A 102 8.77 -4.71 10.94
CA LYS A 102 10.16 -4.19 10.96
C LYS A 102 10.50 -3.43 12.24
N HIS A 103 9.50 -2.91 12.95
CA HIS A 103 9.69 -2.25 14.24
C HIS A 103 9.30 -3.14 15.44
N ALA A 104 8.76 -4.33 15.20
CA ALA A 104 8.52 -5.34 16.22
C ALA A 104 9.82 -6.08 16.63
N ASP A 105 9.72 -6.90 17.67
CA ASP A 105 10.84 -7.72 18.17
C ASP A 105 11.35 -8.73 17.13
N GLU A 106 12.61 -9.15 17.28
CA GLU A 106 13.32 -10.00 16.31
C GLU A 106 12.60 -11.33 16.01
N GLN A 107 11.89 -11.87 17.01
CA GLN A 107 11.11 -13.10 16.87
C GLN A 107 10.06 -13.01 15.76
N TRP A 108 9.59 -11.81 15.41
CA TRP A 108 8.53 -11.58 14.44
C TRP A 108 9.02 -11.34 13.00
N LYS A 109 10.33 -11.11 12.79
CA LYS A 109 10.88 -10.78 11.46
C LYS A 109 10.65 -11.87 10.42
N HIS A 110 10.50 -13.11 10.85
CA HIS A 110 10.20 -14.24 9.96
C HIS A 110 8.93 -14.03 9.12
N LEU A 111 7.97 -13.23 9.60
CA LEU A 111 6.73 -12.92 8.88
C LEU A 111 6.95 -12.13 7.58
N LEU A 112 8.09 -11.45 7.44
CA LEU A 112 8.47 -10.74 6.21
C LEU A 112 9.01 -11.70 5.14
N GLY A 113 9.17 -12.97 5.46
CA GLY A 113 9.65 -14.01 4.55
C GLY A 113 11.14 -13.90 4.24
N PHE A 114 11.61 -14.75 3.34
CA PHE A 114 13.03 -14.82 2.98
C PHE A 114 13.53 -13.48 2.42
N ARG A 115 14.58 -12.93 3.03
CA ARG A 115 15.14 -11.60 2.71
C ARG A 115 14.09 -10.49 2.74
N GLU A 116 13.12 -10.64 3.63
CA GLU A 116 12.00 -9.72 3.80
C GLU A 116 11.19 -9.48 2.52
N ALA A 117 11.14 -10.43 1.58
CA ALA A 117 10.55 -10.23 0.26
C ALA A 117 9.01 -10.27 0.21
N CYS A 118 8.34 -10.70 1.29
CA CYS A 118 6.89 -10.86 1.35
C CYS A 118 6.17 -9.51 1.18
N LEU A 119 5.25 -9.40 0.21
CA LEU A 119 4.50 -8.16 -0.07
C LEU A 119 5.36 -6.89 -0.31
N VAL A 120 6.60 -7.03 -0.78
CA VAL A 120 7.47 -5.88 -1.14
C VAL A 120 6.99 -5.19 -2.42
N ALA A 121 6.40 -5.94 -3.35
CA ALA A 121 5.91 -5.37 -4.60
C ALA A 121 4.59 -4.63 -4.38
N CYS A 122 4.45 -3.45 -5.00
CA CYS A 122 3.23 -2.65 -4.90
C CYS A 122 2.02 -3.27 -5.61
N ALA A 123 0.82 -2.82 -5.26
CA ALA A 123 -0.45 -3.33 -5.78
C ALA A 123 -0.60 -3.10 -7.29
N GLU A 124 0.00 -2.03 -7.83
CA GLU A 124 -0.04 -1.74 -9.26
C GLU A 124 0.69 -2.80 -10.06
N VAL A 125 1.76 -3.44 -9.53
CA VAL A 125 2.59 -4.40 -10.29
C VAL A 125 2.42 -5.86 -9.86
N SER A 126 1.78 -6.09 -8.72
CA SER A 126 1.58 -7.39 -8.09
C SER A 126 0.09 -7.66 -7.86
N MET A 127 -0.47 -8.62 -8.61
CA MET A 127 -1.86 -9.05 -8.38
C MET A 127 -2.06 -9.69 -7.01
N TRP A 128 -1.02 -10.28 -6.44
CA TRP A 128 -1.08 -10.84 -5.10
C TRP A 128 -1.17 -9.74 -4.04
N THR A 129 -0.33 -8.72 -4.14
CA THR A 129 -0.40 -7.55 -3.24
C THR A 129 -1.75 -6.84 -3.39
N LYS A 130 -2.19 -6.61 -4.63
CA LYS A 130 -3.51 -6.04 -4.91
C LYS A 130 -4.64 -6.87 -4.30
N PHE A 131 -4.57 -8.19 -4.41
CA PHE A 131 -5.58 -9.06 -3.82
C PHE A 131 -5.65 -8.89 -2.29
N CYS A 132 -4.49 -8.86 -1.63
CA CYS A 132 -4.40 -8.79 -0.17
C CYS A 132 -4.82 -7.44 0.40
N GLU A 133 -4.43 -6.33 -0.22
CA GLU A 133 -4.65 -4.97 0.30
C GLU A 133 -5.88 -4.26 -0.27
N VAL A 134 -6.30 -4.63 -1.49
CA VAL A 134 -7.42 -3.95 -2.18
C VAL A 134 -8.61 -4.89 -2.34
N ASP A 135 -8.46 -5.97 -3.09
CA ASP A 135 -9.62 -6.72 -3.59
C ASP A 135 -10.41 -7.39 -2.46
N ILE A 136 -9.77 -8.15 -1.58
CA ILE A 136 -10.45 -8.88 -0.50
C ILE A 136 -10.95 -7.95 0.61
N VAL A 137 -10.23 -6.84 0.86
CA VAL A 137 -10.62 -5.81 1.82
C VAL A 137 -11.89 -5.11 1.34
N ALA A 138 -11.95 -4.74 0.06
CA ALA A 138 -13.15 -4.18 -0.56
C ALA A 138 -14.34 -5.15 -0.51
N ALA A 139 -14.11 -6.44 -0.77
CA ALA A 139 -15.15 -7.47 -0.65
C ALA A 139 -15.69 -7.60 0.78
N ALA A 140 -14.82 -7.54 1.78
CA ALA A 140 -15.24 -7.56 3.18
C ALA A 140 -16.02 -6.29 3.56
N LYS A 141 -15.59 -5.11 3.09
CA LYS A 141 -16.33 -3.85 3.26
C LYS A 141 -17.73 -3.87 2.64
N GLU A 142 -17.86 -4.41 1.43
CA GLU A 142 -19.15 -4.63 0.76
C GLU A 142 -20.05 -5.55 1.60
N VAL A 143 -19.48 -6.64 2.11
CA VAL A 143 -20.18 -7.58 2.99
C VAL A 143 -20.62 -6.90 4.28
N ILE A 144 -19.77 -6.08 4.91
CA ILE A 144 -20.10 -5.36 6.15
C ILE A 144 -21.27 -4.38 5.95
N ALA A 145 -21.22 -3.59 4.87
CA ALA A 145 -22.11 -2.45 4.64
C ALA A 145 -23.58 -2.82 4.48
N ASP A 146 -23.90 -3.63 3.47
CA ASP A 146 -25.28 -3.97 3.14
C ASP A 146 -25.31 -5.20 2.22
N TRP A 147 -24.99 -6.38 2.79
CA TRP A 147 -25.08 -7.63 2.02
C TRP A 147 -26.56 -8.03 1.83
N PRO A 148 -27.09 -8.01 0.59
CA PRO A 148 -28.53 -8.18 0.39
C PRO A 148 -28.99 -9.60 0.76
N ALA A 149 -30.10 -9.72 1.49
CA ALA A 149 -30.65 -11.00 1.93
C ALA A 149 -31.01 -11.95 0.77
N ASN A 150 -31.32 -11.41 -0.41
CA ASN A 150 -31.62 -12.18 -1.63
C ASN A 150 -30.38 -12.56 -2.44
N ARG A 151 -29.18 -12.10 -2.06
CA ARG A 151 -27.94 -12.40 -2.77
C ARG A 151 -27.46 -13.80 -2.40
N THR A 152 -27.55 -14.72 -3.36
CA THR A 152 -27.12 -16.12 -3.19
C THR A 152 -25.68 -16.35 -3.61
N SER A 153 -25.06 -15.42 -4.33
CA SER A 153 -23.69 -15.53 -4.84
C SER A 153 -22.67 -14.99 -3.84
N LEU A 154 -21.68 -15.82 -3.48
CA LEU A 154 -20.56 -15.43 -2.64
C LEU A 154 -19.71 -14.32 -3.29
N PRO A 155 -18.91 -13.57 -2.50
CA PRO A 155 -17.91 -12.66 -3.04
C PRO A 155 -16.96 -13.36 -4.01
N LEU A 156 -16.71 -12.73 -5.16
CA LEU A 156 -15.79 -13.23 -6.19
C LEU A 156 -14.39 -13.51 -5.63
N GLN A 157 -13.97 -12.72 -4.66
CA GLN A 157 -12.67 -12.78 -4.03
C GLN A 157 -12.48 -14.05 -3.19
N LEU A 158 -13.54 -14.57 -2.55
CA LEU A 158 -13.48 -15.88 -1.90
C LEU A 158 -13.31 -17.01 -2.93
N ALA A 159 -14.03 -16.94 -4.06
CA ALA A 159 -13.86 -17.91 -5.14
C ALA A 159 -12.42 -17.87 -5.71
N ARG A 160 -11.84 -16.68 -5.86
CA ARG A 160 -10.44 -16.51 -6.29
C ARG A 160 -9.44 -17.08 -5.28
N LEU A 161 -9.66 -16.85 -3.98
CA LEU A 161 -8.80 -17.40 -2.92
C LEU A 161 -8.90 -18.93 -2.86
N GLU A 162 -10.12 -19.49 -2.92
CA GLU A 162 -10.33 -20.93 -2.97
C GLU A 162 -9.63 -21.55 -4.19
N ALA A 163 -9.80 -20.92 -5.37
CA ALA A 163 -9.13 -21.35 -6.59
C ALA A 163 -7.61 -21.29 -6.44
N HIS A 164 -7.06 -20.25 -5.81
CA HIS A 164 -5.63 -20.11 -5.52
C HIS A 164 -5.12 -21.24 -4.59
N LEU A 165 -5.78 -21.47 -3.45
CA LEU A 165 -5.42 -22.50 -2.47
C LEU A 165 -5.54 -23.92 -3.04
N SER A 166 -6.39 -24.12 -4.07
CA SER A 166 -6.51 -25.38 -4.80
C SER A 166 -5.34 -25.69 -5.74
N GLN A 167 -4.49 -24.70 -6.03
CA GLN A 167 -3.31 -24.89 -6.88
C GLN A 167 -2.13 -25.42 -6.05
N PRO A 168 -1.14 -26.06 -6.70
CA PRO A 168 0.12 -26.36 -6.04
C PRO A 168 0.88 -25.09 -5.65
N ILE A 169 1.57 -25.13 -4.51
CA ILE A 169 2.40 -24.03 -4.01
C ILE A 169 3.46 -23.63 -5.03
N ARG A 170 3.82 -22.33 -5.02
CA ARG A 170 4.80 -21.75 -5.94
C ARG A 170 5.99 -21.19 -5.18
N VAL A 171 6.83 -22.09 -4.69
CA VAL A 171 8.05 -21.73 -3.96
C VAL A 171 9.30 -22.16 -4.72
N HIS A 172 10.41 -21.46 -4.50
CA HIS A 172 11.69 -21.87 -5.07
C HIS A 172 12.04 -23.28 -4.54
N ASN A 173 12.52 -24.16 -5.42
CA ASN A 173 12.80 -25.56 -5.08
C ASN A 173 11.58 -26.36 -4.59
N VAL A 174 10.39 -26.09 -5.12
CA VAL A 174 9.14 -26.80 -4.76
C VAL A 174 9.28 -28.33 -4.77
N GLY A 175 10.12 -28.89 -5.65
CA GLY A 175 10.39 -30.34 -5.70
C GLY A 175 11.03 -30.94 -4.44
N LYS A 176 11.50 -30.11 -3.48
CA LYS A 176 11.95 -30.57 -2.16
C LYS A 176 10.80 -30.87 -1.20
N PHE A 177 9.59 -30.39 -1.49
CA PHE A 177 8.42 -30.61 -0.65
C PHE A 177 7.65 -31.85 -1.12
N LYS A 178 7.43 -32.78 -0.19
CA LYS A 178 6.62 -33.99 -0.44
C LYS A 178 5.15 -33.64 -0.66
N ASP A 179 4.64 -32.69 0.13
CA ASP A 179 3.32 -32.10 -0.03
C ASP A 179 3.46 -30.70 -0.64
N GLN A 180 2.82 -30.49 -1.78
CA GLN A 180 2.82 -29.22 -2.50
C GLN A 180 1.48 -28.49 -2.34
N SER A 181 0.67 -28.88 -1.37
CA SER A 181 -0.55 -28.15 -0.99
C SER A 181 -0.22 -26.93 -0.12
N HIS A 182 -1.14 -25.97 -0.13
CA HIS A 182 -1.04 -24.79 0.73
C HIS A 182 -1.33 -25.19 2.18
N LYS A 183 -0.36 -24.95 3.07
CA LYS A 183 -0.65 -24.81 4.51
C LYS A 183 -1.08 -23.38 4.84
N TYR A 184 -0.43 -22.42 4.19
CA TYR A 184 -0.62 -20.97 4.33
C TYR A 184 -0.89 -20.33 2.96
N ALA A 185 -1.27 -19.06 2.95
CA ALA A 185 -1.69 -18.35 1.75
C ALA A 185 -0.63 -18.42 0.64
N GLU A 186 0.64 -18.15 0.97
CA GLU A 186 1.74 -18.16 -0.01
C GLU A 186 2.40 -19.54 -0.22
N GLY A 187 2.10 -20.50 0.65
CA GLY A 187 2.63 -21.86 0.56
C GLY A 187 2.91 -22.49 1.93
N PRO A 188 4.15 -22.89 2.24
CA PRO A 188 4.45 -23.67 3.44
C PRO A 188 4.83 -22.83 4.67
N LEU A 189 5.04 -21.52 4.51
CA LEU A 189 5.44 -20.62 5.59
C LEU A 189 4.31 -19.68 5.99
N PHE A 190 4.17 -19.46 7.30
CA PHE A 190 3.29 -18.44 7.86
C PHE A 190 3.96 -17.07 7.72
N LEU A 191 3.29 -16.15 7.03
CA LEU A 191 3.83 -14.82 6.68
C LEU A 191 2.82 -13.72 7.01
N VAL A 192 3.24 -12.45 6.89
CA VAL A 192 2.35 -11.29 7.04
C VAL A 192 1.11 -11.36 6.13
N THR A 193 1.23 -12.04 4.99
CA THR A 193 0.13 -12.32 4.07
C THR A 193 -1.01 -13.09 4.71
N ASP A 194 -0.71 -14.00 5.63
CA ASP A 194 -1.74 -14.74 6.35
C ASP A 194 -2.50 -13.83 7.33
N LEU A 195 -1.78 -12.92 8.01
CA LEU A 195 -2.38 -11.96 8.95
C LEU A 195 -3.28 -10.94 8.23
N ILE A 196 -2.81 -10.34 7.14
CA ILE A 196 -3.59 -9.37 6.35
C ILE A 196 -4.85 -10.01 5.75
N LEU A 197 -4.79 -11.27 5.29
CA LEU A 197 -5.93 -11.97 4.72
C LEU A 197 -6.91 -12.50 5.78
N ALA A 198 -6.41 -12.91 6.96
CA ALA A 198 -7.23 -13.56 7.97
C ALA A 198 -8.35 -12.67 8.49
N VAL A 199 -8.11 -11.36 8.62
CA VAL A 199 -9.10 -10.39 9.11
C VAL A 199 -10.30 -10.23 8.14
N PRO A 200 -10.12 -9.83 6.86
CA PRO A 200 -11.24 -9.71 5.93
C PRO A 200 -11.90 -11.06 5.65
N VAL A 201 -11.14 -12.16 5.60
CA VAL A 201 -11.75 -13.50 5.45
C VAL A 201 -12.59 -13.85 6.68
N TYR A 202 -12.10 -13.63 7.90
CA TYR A 202 -12.88 -13.85 9.11
C TYR A 202 -14.18 -13.06 9.08
N VAL A 203 -14.13 -11.76 8.75
CA VAL A 203 -15.32 -10.91 8.64
C VAL A 203 -16.35 -11.50 7.67
N ILE A 204 -15.93 -11.89 6.47
CA ILE A 204 -16.84 -12.45 5.46
C ILE A 204 -17.42 -13.79 5.95
N MET A 205 -16.56 -14.69 6.44
CA MET A 205 -16.94 -16.02 6.90
C MET A 205 -17.91 -15.95 8.09
N GLU A 206 -17.67 -15.03 9.01
CA GLU A 206 -18.47 -14.85 10.23
C GLU A 206 -19.80 -14.15 9.91
N LYS A 207 -19.79 -13.07 9.12
CA LYS A 207 -20.99 -12.33 8.75
C LYS A 207 -21.95 -13.17 7.90
N LEU A 208 -21.42 -13.94 6.95
CA LEU A 208 -22.21 -14.81 6.06
C LEU A 208 -22.37 -16.25 6.57
N GLN A 209 -21.83 -16.57 7.76
CA GLN A 209 -21.90 -17.88 8.41
C GLN A 209 -21.37 -19.05 7.55
N LEU A 210 -20.21 -18.87 6.92
CA LEU A 210 -19.68 -19.77 5.87
C LEU A 210 -18.71 -20.85 6.37
N TRP A 211 -18.47 -20.97 7.67
CA TRP A 211 -17.49 -21.92 8.24
C TRP A 211 -17.73 -23.39 7.86
N THR A 212 -18.96 -23.74 7.47
CA THR A 212 -19.36 -25.10 7.05
C THR A 212 -19.67 -25.20 5.55
N GLU A 213 -19.48 -24.12 4.76
CA GLU A 213 -19.76 -24.10 3.33
C GLU A 213 -18.70 -24.90 2.55
N GLY A 214 -19.12 -26.04 2.00
CA GLY A 214 -18.23 -26.98 1.31
C GLY A 214 -17.59 -26.42 0.03
N LYS A 215 -18.17 -25.39 -0.60
CA LYS A 215 -17.62 -24.78 -1.83
C LYS A 215 -16.35 -23.97 -1.59
N ILE A 216 -16.05 -23.60 -0.34
CA ILE A 216 -14.85 -22.84 0.05
C ILE A 216 -14.04 -23.56 1.15
N ALA A 217 -14.02 -24.89 1.09
CA ALA A 217 -13.44 -25.73 2.13
C ALA A 217 -11.94 -25.49 2.35
N LEU A 218 -11.16 -25.16 1.30
CA LEU A 218 -9.73 -24.87 1.45
C LEU A 218 -9.51 -23.54 2.16
N THR A 219 -10.32 -22.53 1.83
CA THR A 219 -10.31 -21.23 2.49
C THR A 219 -10.68 -21.35 3.96
N ALA A 220 -11.75 -22.11 4.27
CA ALA A 220 -12.14 -22.38 5.66
C ALA A 220 -11.03 -23.12 6.42
N LYS A 221 -10.45 -24.17 5.83
CA LYS A 221 -9.33 -24.92 6.42
C LYS A 221 -8.12 -24.02 6.70
N TRP A 222 -7.71 -23.22 5.72
CA TRP A 222 -6.60 -22.27 5.87
C TRP A 222 -6.90 -21.26 6.99
N ALA A 223 -8.09 -20.65 6.99
CA ALA A 223 -8.47 -19.67 8.01
C ALA A 223 -8.44 -20.29 9.41
N LEU A 224 -8.95 -21.51 9.60
CA LEU A 224 -8.89 -22.21 10.89
C LEU A 224 -7.44 -22.49 11.35
N VAL A 225 -6.52 -22.80 10.44
CA VAL A 225 -5.08 -22.92 10.78
C VAL A 225 -4.56 -21.60 11.34
N ILE A 226 -4.87 -20.45 10.73
CA ILE A 226 -4.41 -19.15 11.22
C ILE A 226 -5.05 -18.80 12.56
N LEU A 227 -6.36 -19.04 12.70
CA LEU A 227 -7.11 -18.68 13.89
C LEU A 227 -6.72 -19.55 15.10
N ASP A 228 -6.58 -20.85 14.90
CA ASP A 228 -6.43 -21.83 15.98
C ASP A 228 -4.97 -22.23 16.23
N GLU A 229 -4.20 -22.58 15.20
CA GLU A 229 -2.80 -22.99 15.38
C GLU A 229 -1.87 -21.80 15.69
N HIS A 230 -2.19 -20.62 15.16
CA HIS A 230 -1.41 -19.39 15.38
C HIS A 230 -2.02 -18.45 16.42
N GLY A 231 -3.13 -18.82 17.08
CA GLY A 231 -3.71 -18.02 18.15
C GLY A 231 -4.32 -16.69 17.72
N PHE A 232 -4.63 -16.51 16.42
CA PHE A 232 -5.22 -15.27 15.92
C PHE A 232 -6.71 -15.13 16.23
N ARG A 233 -7.39 -16.20 16.66
CA ARG A 233 -8.83 -16.21 16.99
C ARG A 233 -9.22 -15.16 18.03
N SER A 234 -8.45 -15.05 19.11
CA SER A 234 -8.71 -14.08 20.19
C SER A 234 -8.63 -12.63 19.70
N HIS A 235 -7.85 -12.37 18.65
CA HIS A 235 -7.68 -11.06 18.05
C HIS A 235 -8.90 -10.69 17.20
N VAL A 236 -9.25 -11.52 16.23
CA VAL A 236 -10.40 -11.23 15.34
C VAL A 236 -11.76 -11.31 16.04
N ALA A 237 -11.89 -12.09 17.13
CA ALA A 237 -13.12 -12.17 17.93
C ALA A 237 -13.44 -10.86 18.68
N GLN A 238 -12.53 -9.88 18.68
CA GLN A 238 -12.79 -8.54 19.20
C GLN A 238 -13.59 -7.68 18.21
N LEU A 239 -13.69 -8.09 16.95
CA LEU A 239 -14.46 -7.41 15.91
C LEU A 239 -15.95 -7.64 16.10
N GLU A 240 -16.73 -6.60 15.91
CA GLU A 240 -18.18 -6.61 16.13
C GLU A 240 -18.90 -6.10 14.90
N PHE A 241 -19.80 -6.94 14.38
CA PHE A 241 -20.67 -6.67 13.25
C PHE A 241 -21.87 -7.63 13.30
N GLU A 242 -22.99 -7.22 12.72
CA GLU A 242 -24.19 -8.06 12.66
C GLU A 242 -24.01 -9.19 11.64
N ARG A 243 -24.37 -10.42 12.04
CA ARG A 243 -24.39 -11.58 11.14
C ARG A 243 -25.66 -11.58 10.30
N CYS A 244 -25.54 -11.93 9.02
CA CYS A 244 -26.69 -12.14 8.14
C CYS A 244 -27.48 -13.39 8.53
N GLU A 245 -28.74 -13.48 8.11
CA GLU A 245 -29.53 -14.70 8.27
C GLU A 245 -28.85 -15.90 7.59
N LEU A 246 -29.07 -17.09 8.17
CA LEU A 246 -28.48 -18.31 7.65
C LEU A 246 -29.06 -18.64 6.27
N HIS A 247 -28.23 -18.52 5.24
CA HIS A 247 -28.60 -18.91 3.89
C HIS A 247 -28.43 -20.42 3.67
N ARG A 248 -29.39 -21.08 3.00
CA ARG A 248 -29.38 -22.54 2.83
C ARG A 248 -28.40 -23.05 1.77
N SER A 249 -28.11 -22.25 0.75
CA SER A 249 -27.24 -22.66 -0.36
C SER A 249 -26.57 -21.47 -1.01
N TRP A 250 -25.24 -21.42 -0.99
CA TRP A 250 -24.49 -20.38 -1.66
C TRP A 250 -24.04 -20.79 -3.07
N ASP A 251 -24.11 -19.88 -4.02
CA ASP A 251 -23.48 -20.03 -5.33
C ASP A 251 -22.05 -19.51 -5.25
N LEU A 252 -21.09 -20.32 -5.72
CA LEU A 252 -19.70 -19.88 -5.84
C LEU A 252 -19.48 -19.34 -7.27
N PRO A 253 -19.10 -18.06 -7.42
CA PRO A 253 -18.80 -17.49 -8.73
C PRO A 253 -17.76 -18.30 -9.51
N ALA A 254 -17.98 -18.47 -10.82
CA ALA A 254 -17.00 -19.08 -11.69
C ALA A 254 -15.76 -18.19 -11.83
N VAL A 255 -14.58 -18.75 -11.59
CA VAL A 255 -13.29 -18.04 -11.71
C VAL A 255 -12.31 -18.85 -12.54
N VAL A 256 -11.37 -18.16 -13.17
CA VAL A 256 -10.22 -18.83 -13.82
C VAL A 256 -9.43 -19.55 -12.73
N ARG A 257 -9.23 -20.86 -12.88
CA ARG A 257 -8.40 -21.67 -11.98
C ARG A 257 -6.93 -21.35 -12.21
N SER A 258 -6.49 -20.25 -11.60
CA SER A 258 -5.13 -19.75 -11.69
C SER A 258 -4.65 -19.25 -10.34
N SER A 259 -3.37 -19.47 -10.07
CA SER A 259 -2.70 -18.84 -8.93
C SER A 259 -2.66 -17.32 -9.11
N LEU A 260 -2.96 -16.58 -8.04
CA LEU A 260 -2.86 -15.12 -7.95
C LEU A 260 -1.42 -14.57 -8.12
N TYR A 261 -0.41 -15.43 -8.25
CA TYR A 261 0.94 -15.07 -8.70
C TYR A 261 1.11 -14.99 -10.23
N LYS A 262 0.20 -15.58 -11.03
CA LYS A 262 0.32 -15.52 -12.50
C LYS A 262 0.02 -14.11 -12.96
N ARG A 263 1.05 -13.30 -13.29
CA ARG A 263 0.91 -11.99 -13.98
C ARG A 263 -0.19 -12.02 -15.05
N ASP A 264 -0.92 -10.91 -15.16
CA ASP A 264 -2.01 -10.77 -16.13
C ASP A 264 -1.46 -11.07 -17.54
N PRO A 265 -1.98 -12.09 -18.25
CA PRO A 265 -1.50 -12.45 -19.58
C PRO A 265 -1.63 -11.34 -20.62
N THR A 266 -2.44 -10.30 -20.37
CA THR A 266 -2.56 -9.11 -21.25
C THR A 266 -1.38 -8.14 -21.11
N ARG A 267 -0.68 -8.17 -19.96
CA ARG A 267 0.18 -7.08 -19.50
C ARG A 267 1.65 -7.20 -19.92
N TYR A 268 2.11 -8.36 -20.38
CA TYR A 268 3.54 -8.61 -20.58
C TYR A 268 3.86 -9.56 -21.75
N LYS A 269 4.27 -8.99 -22.89
CA LYS A 269 4.86 -9.72 -24.02
C LYS A 269 6.25 -9.15 -24.35
N PRO A 270 7.30 -9.48 -23.57
CA PRO A 270 8.65 -8.94 -23.78
C PRO A 270 9.24 -9.32 -25.14
N ARG A 271 8.85 -10.49 -25.68
CA ARG A 271 9.20 -10.90 -27.05
C ARG A 271 8.60 -10.00 -28.13
N HIS A 272 7.52 -9.28 -27.82
CA HIS A 272 6.81 -8.40 -28.73
C HIS A 272 7.07 -6.90 -28.46
N LYS A 273 7.91 -6.55 -27.47
CA LYS A 273 8.17 -5.15 -27.05
C LYS A 273 6.91 -4.32 -26.75
N ILE A 274 5.81 -4.97 -26.37
CA ILE A 274 4.59 -4.30 -25.94
C ILE A 274 4.71 -4.13 -24.42
N PHE A 275 5.00 -2.90 -24.00
CA PHE A 275 5.21 -2.52 -22.60
C PHE A 275 3.99 -1.83 -21.97
N THR A 276 3.05 -1.39 -22.79
CA THR A 276 1.83 -0.66 -22.43
C THR A 276 0.62 -1.27 -23.13
N GLN A 277 -0.53 -1.36 -22.46
CA GLN A 277 -1.77 -1.80 -23.11
C GLN A 277 -2.36 -0.63 -23.88
N GLN A 278 -2.86 -0.91 -25.09
CA GLN A 278 -3.45 0.13 -25.94
C GLN A 278 -4.67 0.80 -25.27
N SER A 279 -5.47 0.04 -24.53
CA SER A 279 -6.60 0.57 -23.73
C SER A 279 -6.17 1.55 -22.65
N ASP A 280 -5.00 1.32 -22.04
CA ASP A 280 -4.47 2.18 -20.97
C ASP A 280 -3.99 3.52 -21.59
N ILE A 281 -3.43 3.46 -22.81
CA ILE A 281 -3.04 4.65 -23.57
C ILE A 281 -4.30 5.44 -23.97
N GLU A 282 -5.31 4.77 -24.54
CA GLU A 282 -6.56 5.41 -24.98
C GLU A 282 -7.27 6.10 -23.82
N SER A 283 -7.44 5.42 -22.68
CA SER A 283 -8.01 6.01 -21.47
C SER A 283 -7.21 7.22 -20.97
N SER A 284 -5.88 7.10 -20.96
CA SER A 284 -5.00 8.23 -20.59
C SER A 284 -5.15 9.42 -21.54
N MET A 285 -5.24 9.15 -22.85
CA MET A 285 -5.42 10.17 -23.89
C MET A 285 -6.80 10.84 -23.80
N GLU A 286 -7.85 10.11 -23.45
CA GLU A 286 -9.17 10.67 -23.17
C GLU A 286 -9.13 11.63 -21.98
N ILE A 287 -8.46 11.24 -20.88
CA ILE A 287 -8.31 12.09 -19.68
C ILE A 287 -7.60 13.41 -20.04
N VAL A 288 -6.56 13.37 -20.87
CA VAL A 288 -5.81 14.57 -21.25
C VAL A 288 -6.35 15.29 -22.48
N SER A 289 -7.44 14.82 -23.09
CA SER A 289 -8.02 15.41 -24.31
C SER A 289 -8.47 16.86 -24.13
N GLY A 290 -8.83 17.26 -22.90
CA GLY A 290 -9.17 18.63 -22.53
C GLY A 290 -7.99 19.50 -22.09
N VAL A 291 -6.76 18.97 -22.09
CA VAL A 291 -5.56 19.71 -21.69
C VAL A 291 -5.08 20.54 -22.89
N VAL A 292 -4.89 21.84 -22.66
CA VAL A 292 -4.30 22.73 -23.66
C VAL A 292 -2.82 22.39 -23.80
N ALA A 293 -2.48 21.66 -24.85
CA ALA A 293 -1.10 21.46 -25.24
C ALA A 293 -0.55 22.78 -25.79
N VAL A 294 0.58 23.23 -25.23
CA VAL A 294 1.31 24.40 -25.72
C VAL A 294 2.63 23.91 -26.29
N GLU A 295 2.81 24.12 -27.59
CA GLU A 295 4.11 23.91 -28.23
C GLU A 295 5.00 25.14 -27.97
N TYR A 296 6.26 24.89 -27.65
CA TYR A 296 7.26 25.92 -27.44
C TYR A 296 8.41 25.70 -28.42
N GLU A 297 8.89 26.76 -29.06
CA GLU A 297 10.07 26.70 -29.95
C GLU A 297 11.35 26.40 -29.15
N ASP A 298 11.48 27.03 -27.98
CA ASP A 298 12.56 26.80 -27.02
C ASP A 298 12.08 25.99 -25.80
N PRO A 299 12.95 25.21 -25.14
CA PRO A 299 12.61 24.51 -23.91
C PRO A 299 11.99 25.48 -22.88
N PHE A 300 10.82 25.14 -22.35
CA PHE A 300 10.12 25.99 -21.42
C PHE A 300 10.98 26.24 -20.16
N GLY A 301 11.28 27.52 -19.87
CA GLY A 301 12.19 27.89 -18.78
C GLY A 301 13.65 28.00 -19.19
N CYS A 302 13.98 28.00 -20.49
CA CYS A 302 15.36 28.12 -20.99
C CYS A 302 16.15 29.30 -20.38
N HIS A 303 15.49 30.44 -20.15
CA HIS A 303 16.07 31.65 -19.54
C HIS A 303 16.26 31.57 -18.02
N VAL A 304 15.70 30.55 -17.35
CA VAL A 304 15.91 30.34 -15.91
C VAL A 304 17.33 29.82 -15.70
N GLU A 305 18.07 30.51 -14.83
CA GLU A 305 19.40 30.10 -14.40
C GLU A 305 19.27 29.19 -13.17
N LEU A 306 20.02 28.08 -13.18
CA LEU A 306 20.16 27.21 -12.02
C LEU A 306 21.36 27.68 -11.19
N PRO A 307 21.36 27.45 -9.87
CA PRO A 307 22.54 27.68 -9.04
C PRO A 307 23.78 26.96 -9.61
N PRO A 308 24.98 27.54 -9.51
CA PRO A 308 26.20 26.92 -10.06
C PRO A 308 26.58 25.61 -9.37
N ASP A 309 26.07 25.36 -8.16
CA ASP A 309 26.37 24.25 -7.28
C ASP A 309 25.24 23.20 -7.19
N ILE A 310 24.49 22.99 -8.29
CA ILE A 310 23.41 22.00 -8.29
C ILE A 310 23.87 20.60 -7.86
N PRO A 311 23.05 19.86 -7.09
CA PRO A 311 23.32 18.46 -6.76
C PRO A 311 23.54 17.59 -8.01
N LEU A 312 24.68 16.91 -8.07
CA LEU A 312 24.99 15.99 -9.17
C LEU A 312 24.23 14.66 -9.02
N PRO A 313 23.73 14.07 -10.13
CA PRO A 313 23.07 12.77 -10.09
C PRO A 313 24.09 11.63 -9.94
N ASP A 314 23.75 10.64 -9.11
CA ASP A 314 24.52 9.40 -8.93
C ASP A 314 24.26 8.43 -10.10
N VAL A 315 24.95 8.67 -11.22
CA VAL A 315 24.91 7.83 -12.42
C VAL A 315 26.33 7.61 -12.97
N PRO A 316 26.58 6.53 -13.73
CA PRO A 316 27.90 6.30 -14.32
C PRO A 316 28.37 7.47 -15.19
N ASP A 317 29.67 7.78 -15.18
CA ASP A 317 30.27 8.94 -15.85
C ASP A 317 29.81 9.13 -17.30
N LYS A 318 29.73 8.04 -18.08
CA LYS A 318 29.26 8.05 -19.50
C LYS A 318 27.81 8.54 -19.67
N ARG A 319 27.04 8.58 -18.60
CA ARG A 319 25.64 9.04 -18.55
C ARG A 319 25.49 10.36 -17.80
N LEU A 320 26.52 10.84 -17.12
CA LEU A 320 26.45 11.98 -16.23
C LEU A 320 26.01 13.26 -16.97
N ASP A 321 26.74 13.65 -18.01
CA ASP A 321 26.42 14.88 -18.77
C ASP A 321 25.00 14.89 -19.32
N ARG A 322 24.60 13.76 -19.95
CA ARG A 322 23.24 13.61 -20.50
C ARG A 322 22.18 13.65 -19.40
N LYS A 323 22.47 13.06 -18.23
CA LYS A 323 21.53 13.05 -17.11
C LYS A 323 21.41 14.45 -16.49
N ILE A 324 22.52 15.18 -16.34
CA ILE A 324 22.52 16.57 -15.89
C ILE A 324 21.70 17.43 -16.85
N GLN A 325 21.93 17.34 -18.17
CA GLN A 325 21.16 18.10 -19.15
C GLN A 325 19.65 17.79 -19.08
N GLN A 326 19.29 16.51 -18.96
CA GLN A 326 17.90 16.09 -18.78
C GLN A 326 17.28 16.72 -17.53
N LEU A 327 17.93 16.58 -16.37
CA LEU A 327 17.42 17.06 -15.10
C LEU A 327 17.36 18.59 -15.06
N SER A 328 18.38 19.28 -15.59
CA SER A 328 18.42 20.74 -15.65
C SER A 328 17.26 21.32 -16.46
N ASN A 329 16.90 20.70 -17.59
CA ASN A 329 15.78 21.16 -18.40
C ASN A 329 14.44 21.03 -17.63
N LEU A 330 14.26 19.94 -16.88
CA LEU A 330 13.05 19.70 -16.08
C LEU A 330 13.00 20.57 -14.80
N ALA A 331 14.15 20.84 -14.20
CA ALA A 331 14.24 21.75 -13.06
C ALA A 331 13.89 23.17 -13.50
N LYS A 332 14.44 23.66 -14.61
CA LYS A 332 14.16 25.00 -15.13
C LYS A 332 12.68 25.26 -15.42
N SER A 333 11.98 24.27 -15.99
CA SER A 333 10.53 24.40 -16.23
C SER A 333 9.75 24.51 -14.93
N THR A 334 10.15 23.75 -13.90
CA THR A 334 9.56 23.79 -12.55
C THR A 334 9.81 25.14 -11.89
N LEU A 335 11.07 25.60 -11.84
CA LEU A 335 11.45 26.90 -11.27
C LEU A 335 10.69 28.07 -11.90
N LYS A 336 10.39 28.02 -13.21
CA LYS A 336 9.65 29.07 -13.91
C LYS A 336 8.21 29.23 -13.42
N VAL A 337 7.58 28.16 -12.94
CA VAL A 337 6.16 28.17 -12.51
C VAL A 337 5.98 28.17 -11.00
N SER A 338 7.00 27.72 -10.26
CA SER A 338 6.97 27.68 -8.79
C SER A 338 6.99 29.06 -8.16
N LYS A 339 6.28 29.18 -7.03
CA LYS A 339 6.23 30.35 -6.16
C LYS A 339 6.74 29.96 -4.77
N ALA A 340 7.15 30.96 -3.98
CA ALA A 340 7.58 30.73 -2.61
C ALA A 340 6.47 30.03 -1.80
N ASN A 341 6.87 29.06 -0.98
CA ASN A 341 6.00 28.20 -0.17
C ASN A 341 5.14 27.20 -0.96
N ASP A 342 5.39 27.01 -2.26
CA ASP A 342 4.74 25.94 -3.00
C ASP A 342 5.15 24.56 -2.45
N LEU A 343 4.21 23.63 -2.46
CA LEU A 343 4.48 22.20 -2.36
C LEU A 343 4.69 21.64 -3.77
N ILE A 344 5.86 21.06 -3.99
CA ILE A 344 6.28 20.49 -5.27
C ILE A 344 6.43 18.98 -5.11
N VAL A 345 5.84 18.20 -6.01
CA VAL A 345 5.88 16.72 -5.93
C VAL A 345 6.65 16.14 -7.11
N ASP A 346 7.68 15.35 -6.84
CA ASP A 346 8.40 14.54 -7.83
C ASP A 346 7.84 13.11 -7.78
N PHE A 347 6.92 12.80 -8.71
CA PHE A 347 6.29 11.49 -8.81
C PHE A 347 7.20 10.50 -9.55
N CYS A 348 7.31 9.28 -9.00
CA CYS A 348 8.26 8.27 -9.46
C CYS A 348 9.70 8.80 -9.36
N SER A 349 10.00 9.48 -8.25
CA SER A 349 11.27 10.20 -8.03
C SER A 349 12.50 9.31 -8.06
N GLY A 350 12.33 7.99 -7.85
CA GLY A 350 13.43 7.06 -7.66
C GLY A 350 14.30 7.49 -6.48
N SER A 351 15.58 7.75 -6.74
CA SER A 351 16.54 8.26 -5.75
C SER A 351 16.56 9.79 -5.63
N GLY A 352 15.58 10.51 -6.21
CA GLY A 352 15.34 11.93 -5.94
C GLY A 352 16.20 12.93 -6.74
N HIS A 353 16.85 12.51 -7.82
CA HIS A 353 17.81 13.37 -8.54
C HIS A 353 17.22 14.71 -9.01
N LEU A 354 15.97 14.71 -9.50
CA LEU A 354 15.31 15.95 -9.93
C LEU A 354 14.87 16.77 -8.71
N GLY A 355 14.14 16.14 -7.79
CA GLY A 355 13.67 16.80 -6.59
C GLY A 355 14.77 17.44 -5.75
N PHE A 356 15.99 16.88 -5.68
CA PHE A 356 17.11 17.53 -4.99
C PHE A 356 17.61 18.79 -5.69
N ILE A 357 17.65 18.83 -7.02
CA ILE A 357 17.99 20.05 -7.76
C ILE A 357 16.94 21.13 -7.50
N ILE A 358 15.66 20.75 -7.52
CA ILE A 358 14.55 21.67 -7.24
C ILE A 358 14.62 22.18 -5.79
N ALA A 359 14.81 21.30 -4.82
CA ALA A 359 14.89 21.64 -3.40
C ALA A 359 16.05 22.58 -3.09
N HIS A 360 17.22 22.33 -3.70
CA HIS A 360 18.40 23.21 -3.60
C HIS A 360 18.15 24.59 -4.20
N ALA A 361 17.51 24.65 -5.38
CA ALA A 361 17.25 25.91 -6.06
C ALA A 361 16.07 26.71 -5.47
N LEU A 362 15.14 26.06 -4.77
CA LEU A 362 13.94 26.65 -4.18
C LEU A 362 13.85 26.37 -2.67
N PRO A 363 14.73 26.95 -1.84
CA PRO A 363 14.77 26.66 -0.40
C PRO A 363 13.52 27.09 0.38
N SER A 364 12.69 27.97 -0.20
CA SER A 364 11.40 28.39 0.38
C SER A 364 10.23 27.48 0.00
N CYS A 365 10.42 26.52 -0.91
CA CYS A 365 9.41 25.54 -1.29
C CYS A 365 9.64 24.24 -0.52
N SER A 366 8.60 23.42 -0.39
CA SER A 366 8.72 22.04 0.11
C SER A 366 8.68 21.07 -1.07
N VAL A 367 9.60 20.11 -1.11
CA VAL A 367 9.65 19.09 -2.16
C VAL A 367 9.31 17.72 -1.59
N VAL A 368 8.38 17.00 -2.23
CA VAL A 368 8.02 15.63 -1.88
C VAL A 368 8.60 14.69 -2.94
N LEU A 369 9.45 13.77 -2.51
CA LEU A 369 9.93 12.65 -3.31
C LEU A 369 8.98 11.47 -3.12
N LEU A 370 8.18 11.14 -4.14
CA LEU A 370 7.24 10.03 -4.07
C LEU A 370 7.69 8.88 -4.96
N ASP A 371 7.88 7.71 -4.36
CA ASP A 371 8.17 6.46 -5.09
C ASP A 371 7.60 5.24 -4.35
N ASN A 372 7.59 4.09 -5.01
CA ASN A 372 7.17 2.82 -4.42
C ASN A 372 8.35 1.97 -3.93
N LYS A 373 9.55 2.23 -4.47
CA LYS A 373 10.69 1.35 -4.28
C LYS A 373 11.50 1.77 -3.06
N GLU A 374 11.27 1.07 -1.95
CA GLU A 374 11.99 1.24 -0.67
C GLU A 374 13.50 1.50 -0.85
N LYS A 375 14.22 0.62 -1.57
CA LYS A 375 15.67 0.77 -1.80
C LYS A 375 16.10 2.04 -2.56
N SER A 376 15.22 2.61 -3.38
CA SER A 376 15.51 3.88 -4.05
C SER A 376 15.35 5.05 -3.07
N LEU A 377 14.34 4.97 -2.21
CA LEU A 377 14.07 5.97 -1.18
C LEU A 377 15.09 5.93 -0.05
N ASP A 378 15.64 4.75 0.29
CA ASP A 378 16.79 4.64 1.21
C ASP A 378 17.97 5.48 0.72
N ARG A 379 18.31 5.37 -0.57
CA ARG A 379 19.37 6.20 -1.18
C ARG A 379 18.99 7.68 -1.21
N ALA A 380 17.72 8.00 -1.40
CA ALA A 380 17.26 9.38 -1.34
C ALA A 380 17.42 9.96 0.07
N ARG A 381 17.14 9.19 1.13
CA ARG A 381 17.35 9.62 2.53
C ARG A 381 18.82 9.91 2.81
N GLU A 382 19.71 8.97 2.47
CA GLU A 382 21.17 9.15 2.60
C GLU A 382 21.63 10.40 1.83
N ARG A 383 21.18 10.55 0.58
CA ARG A 383 21.57 11.69 -0.26
C ARG A 383 21.04 13.04 0.25
N ARG A 384 19.84 13.06 0.82
CA ARG A 384 19.25 14.26 1.43
C ARG A 384 20.12 14.75 2.59
N GLU A 385 20.58 13.82 3.43
CA GLU A 385 21.47 14.13 4.56
C GLU A 385 22.83 14.65 4.08
N GLU A 386 23.44 13.99 3.08
CA GLU A 386 24.70 14.43 2.46
C GLU A 386 24.61 15.86 1.89
N LEU A 387 23.46 16.22 1.32
CA LEU A 387 23.22 17.54 0.73
C LEU A 387 22.75 18.58 1.75
N GLY A 388 22.44 18.20 3.00
CA GLY A 388 21.93 19.11 4.02
C GLY A 388 20.58 19.75 3.70
N LEU A 389 19.75 19.08 2.89
CA LEU A 389 18.47 19.61 2.42
C LEU A 389 17.36 19.38 3.46
N ASN A 390 16.82 20.47 4.01
CA ASN A 390 15.81 20.42 5.08
C ASN A 390 14.37 20.56 4.57
N ASN A 391 14.18 20.97 3.31
CA ASN A 391 12.88 21.21 2.69
C ASN A 391 12.41 20.04 1.81
N VAL A 392 12.86 18.82 2.11
CA VAL A 392 12.54 17.60 1.36
C VAL A 392 11.86 16.58 2.26
N TYR A 393 10.70 16.11 1.83
CA TYR A 393 9.95 14.99 2.39
C TYR A 393 10.06 13.77 1.48
N ILE A 394 10.04 12.57 2.07
CA ILE A 394 10.19 11.31 1.35
C ILE A 394 8.97 10.42 1.61
N VAL A 395 8.26 10.03 0.55
CA VAL A 395 6.99 9.28 0.65
C VAL A 395 7.12 7.97 -0.12
N GLN A 396 7.04 6.86 0.61
CA GLN A 396 6.88 5.53 0.02
C GLN A 396 5.39 5.20 -0.12
N ALA A 397 4.82 5.31 -1.31
CA ALA A 397 3.40 5.05 -1.52
C ALA A 397 3.07 4.77 -2.98
N ASN A 398 2.00 3.99 -3.20
CA ASN A 398 1.33 3.95 -4.50
C ASN A 398 0.73 5.32 -4.78
N LEU A 399 0.56 5.67 -6.05
CA LEU A 399 -0.02 6.97 -6.43
C LEU A 399 -1.42 7.17 -5.85
N ASP A 400 -2.22 6.11 -5.77
CA ASP A 400 -3.58 6.14 -5.23
C ASP A 400 -3.65 6.46 -3.73
N TYR A 401 -2.54 6.28 -2.99
CA TYR A 401 -2.47 6.65 -1.57
C TYR A 401 -2.12 8.13 -1.36
N PHE A 402 -1.61 8.84 -2.37
CA PHE A 402 -1.20 10.23 -2.21
C PHE A 402 -2.35 11.19 -2.47
N VAL A 403 -2.69 11.99 -1.46
CA VAL A 403 -3.78 12.97 -1.45
C VAL A 403 -3.31 14.38 -1.08
N GLY A 404 -2.00 14.59 -0.99
CA GLY A 404 -1.41 15.89 -0.73
C GLY A 404 -1.83 16.91 -1.79
N LYS A 405 -2.28 18.10 -1.35
CA LYS A 405 -2.56 19.22 -2.26
C LYS A 405 -1.25 19.91 -2.62
N PHE A 406 -0.87 19.88 -3.89
CA PHE A 406 0.36 20.49 -4.40
C PHE A 406 0.08 21.52 -5.49
N GLN A 407 1.06 22.40 -5.74
CA GLN A 407 0.97 23.47 -6.74
C GLN A 407 1.70 23.10 -8.02
N VAL A 408 2.79 22.35 -7.91
CA VAL A 408 3.60 21.91 -9.04
C VAL A 408 3.95 20.44 -8.88
N SER A 409 3.92 19.70 -9.97
CA SER A 409 4.39 18.31 -9.98
C SER A 409 5.23 18.00 -11.20
N HIS A 410 6.11 17.04 -11.03
CA HIS A 410 6.86 16.44 -12.12
C HIS A 410 6.68 14.93 -12.14
N SER A 411 6.71 14.33 -13.33
CA SER A 411 6.79 12.89 -13.48
C SER A 411 7.63 12.57 -14.71
N THR A 412 8.64 11.72 -14.55
CA THR A 412 9.36 11.14 -15.68
C THR A 412 8.89 9.71 -15.91
N LEU A 413 8.16 9.49 -16.99
CA LEU A 413 7.88 8.15 -17.51
C LEU A 413 9.20 7.61 -18.09
N ASN A 414 9.77 6.56 -17.48
CA ASN A 414 10.95 5.86 -17.98
C ASN A 414 10.57 4.73 -18.94
#